data_AF-A0A974YCB3-F1
#
_entry.id   AF-A0A974YCB3-F1
#
_cell.length_a   1.000
_cell.length_b   1.000
_cell.length_c   1.000
_cell.angle_alpha   90.00
_cell.angle_beta   90.00
_cell.angle_gamma   90.00
#
_symmetry.space_group_name_H-M   'P 1'
#
loop_
_entity.id
_entity.type
_entity.pdbx_description
1 polymer ?
#
loop_
_entity_poly.entity_id
_entity_poly.type
_entity_poly.pdbx_seq_one_letter_code
_entity_poly.pdbx_strand_id
1 'polypeptide(L)' 'MQSEPLEAGRKRREALTFLALAVLIWPFIAVGIVAGWGFVVWMYYLFTGPPGPV' A
#
# COMPACT_ATOMS: atom_id res chain seq x y z
N MET A 1 -1.16 -7.61 42.40
CA MET A 1 -0.70 -7.08 41.09
C MET A 1 -0.12 -8.23 40.28
N GLN A 2 -0.97 -9.07 39.69
CA GLN A 2 -0.56 -10.24 38.89
C GLN A 2 -1.36 -10.21 37.59
N SER A 3 -0.90 -9.42 36.60
CA SER A 3 -1.54 -9.25 35.28
C SER A 3 -0.63 -9.63 34.10
N GLU A 4 0.57 -10.16 34.36
CA GLU A 4 1.71 -10.13 33.41
C GLU A 4 1.74 -11.12 32.22
N PRO A 5 1.08 -12.29 32.15
CA PRO A 5 1.25 -13.19 30.99
C PRO A 5 0.33 -12.89 29.79
N LEU A 6 -0.89 -12.40 30.05
CA LEU A 6 -1.93 -12.24 29.02
C LEU A 6 -1.71 -10.99 28.15
N GLU A 7 -1.15 -9.92 28.72
CA GLU A 7 -0.84 -8.70 27.97
C GLU A 7 0.27 -8.92 26.94
N ALA A 8 1.32 -9.68 27.29
CA ALA A 8 2.44 -9.94 26.38
C ALA A 8 1.99 -10.66 25.10
N GLY A 9 1.06 -11.63 25.22
CA GLY A 9 0.47 -12.32 24.08
C GLY A 9 -0.42 -11.42 23.21
N ARG A 10 -1.12 -10.45 23.82
CA ARG A 10 -1.99 -9.50 23.11
C ARG A 10 -1.20 -8.46 22.32
N LYS A 11 -0.16 -7.86 22.92
CA LYS A 11 0.74 -6.89 22.24
C LYS A 11 1.39 -7.50 21.00
N ARG A 12 1.83 -8.76 21.07
CA ARG A 12 2.41 -9.47 19.91
C ARG A 12 1.40 -9.69 18.78
N ARG A 13 0.15 -10.03 19.09
CA ARG A 13 -0.92 -10.18 18.08
C ARG A 13 -1.24 -8.85 17.40
N GLU A 14 -1.35 -7.78 18.16
CA GLU A 14 -1.58 -6.43 17.62
C GLU A 14 -0.46 -6.00 16.68
N ALA A 15 0.80 -6.20 17.07
CA ALA A 15 1.96 -5.89 16.22
C ALA A 15 1.97 -6.70 14.91
N LEU A 16 1.62 -7.99 14.96
CA LEU A 16 1.51 -8.82 13.75
C LEU A 16 0.37 -8.39 12.84
N THR A 17 -0.79 -8.03 13.40
CA THR A 17 -1.89 -7.45 12.62
C THR A 17 -1.47 -6.14 11.99
N PHE A 18 -0.81 -5.25 12.75
CA PHE A 18 -0.29 -3.98 12.23
C PHE A 18 0.71 -4.20 11.09
N LEU A 19 1.64 -5.13 11.25
CA LEU A 19 2.62 -5.48 10.23
C LEU A 19 1.93 -6.05 8.98
N ALA A 20 0.94 -6.93 9.15
CA ALA A 20 0.18 -7.48 8.04
C ALA A 20 -0.57 -6.38 7.29
N LEU A 21 -1.25 -5.46 8.00
CA LEU A 21 -1.92 -4.31 7.37
C LEU A 21 -0.90 -3.43 6.65
N ALA A 22 0.20 -3.06 7.31
CA ALA A 22 1.20 -2.15 6.74
C ALA A 22 1.96 -2.75 5.56
N VAL A 23 2.32 -4.03 5.61
CA VAL A 23 3.15 -4.67 4.56
C VAL A 23 2.29 -5.27 3.45
N LEU A 24 1.03 -5.61 3.70
CA LEU A 24 0.14 -6.16 2.68
C LEU A 24 -0.73 -5.08 2.05
N ILE A 25 -1.50 -4.34 2.86
CA ILE A 25 -2.48 -3.38 2.33
C ILE A 25 -1.79 -2.20 1.68
N TRP A 26 -0.75 -1.65 2.31
CA TRP A 26 -0.09 -0.45 1.80
C TRP A 26 0.52 -0.65 0.40
N PRO A 27 1.22 -1.77 0.10
CA PRO A 27 1.70 -2.02 -1.26
C PRO A 27 0.59 -2.20 -2.28
N PHE A 28 -0.53 -2.85 -1.93
CA PHE A 28 -1.66 -2.95 -2.86
C PHE A 28 -2.22 -1.58 -3.24
N ILE A 29 -2.37 -0.69 -2.25
CA ILE A 29 -2.80 0.69 -2.49
C ILE A 29 -1.78 1.42 -3.37
N ALA A 30 -0.49 1.32 -3.06
CA ALA A 30 0.57 1.95 -3.82
C ALA A 30 0.57 1.49 -5.29
N VAL A 31 0.45 0.19 -5.54
CA VAL A 31 0.35 -0.38 -6.89
C VAL A 31 -0.90 0.15 -7.59
N GLY A 32 -2.07 0.14 -6.94
CA GLY A 32 -3.31 0.65 -7.51
C GLY A 32 -3.21 2.12 -7.93
N ILE A 33 -2.64 2.97 -7.08
CA ILE A 33 -2.47 4.40 -7.36
C ILE A 33 -1.45 4.62 -8.48
N VAL A 34 -0.26 4.03 -8.39
CA VAL A 34 0.82 4.24 -9.37
C VAL A 34 0.43 3.66 -10.74
N ALA A 35 -0.10 2.42 -10.77
CA ALA A 35 -0.55 1.80 -12.01
C ALA A 35 -1.76 2.54 -12.59
N GLY A 36 -2.73 2.94 -11.76
CA GLY A 36 -3.88 3.71 -12.19
C GLY A 36 -3.48 5.06 -12.80
N TRP A 37 -2.59 5.79 -12.12
CA TRP A 37 -2.09 7.07 -12.63
C TRP A 37 -1.29 6.90 -13.92
N GLY A 38 -0.34 5.95 -13.95
CA GLY A 38 0.43 5.64 -15.15
C GLY A 38 -0.45 5.23 -16.33
N PHE A 39 -1.50 4.45 -16.08
CA PHE A 39 -2.45 4.04 -17.11
C PHE A 39 -3.26 5.22 -17.66
N VAL A 40 -3.76 6.10 -16.79
CA VAL A 40 -4.50 7.31 -17.21
C VAL A 40 -3.61 8.21 -18.06
N VAL A 41 -2.38 8.46 -17.62
CA VAL A 41 -1.40 9.26 -18.37
C VAL A 41 -1.06 8.61 -19.71
N TRP A 42 -0.85 7.29 -19.74
CA TRP A 42 -0.58 6.56 -20.97
C TRP A 42 -1.76 6.63 -21.96
N MET A 43 -2.99 6.47 -21.48
CA MET A 43 -4.22 6.66 -22.27
C MET A 43 -4.33 8.08 -22.83
N TYR A 44 -4.01 9.08 -22.02
CA TYR A 44 -4.01 10.48 -22.45
C TYR A 44 -3.10 10.71 -23.66
N TYR A 45 -1.92 10.07 -23.70
CA TYR A 45 -1.00 10.18 -24.85
C TYR A 45 -1.51 9.56 -26.14
N LEU A 46 -2.50 8.65 -26.11
CA LEU A 46 -3.16 8.19 -27.33
C LEU A 46 -3.92 9.32 -28.03
N PHE A 47 -4.41 10.31 -27.27
CA PHE A 47 -5.16 11.45 -27.81
C PHE A 47 -4.27 12.66 -28.08
N THR A 48 -3.23 12.89 -27.27
CA THR A 48 -2.39 14.09 -27.36
C THR A 48 -1.09 13.90 -28.14
N GLY A 49 -0.82 12.67 -28.60
CA GLY A 49 0.42 12.32 -29.27
C GLY A 49 1.57 12.01 -28.30
N PRO A 50 2.73 11.57 -28.83
CA PRO A 50 3.83 11.04 -28.04
C PRO A 50 4.37 12.05 -27.03
N PRO A 51 4.62 11.65 -25.77
CA PRO A 51 5.37 12.45 -24.82
C PRO A 51 6.87 12.42 -25.14
N GLY A 52 7.40 13.50 -25.69
CA GLY A 52 8.83 13.63 -25.95
C GLY A 52 9.12 14.82 -26.87
N PRO A 53 10.39 15.27 -26.97
CA PRO A 53 10.74 16.35 -27.88
C PRO A 53 10.35 15.99 -29.32
N VAL A 54 9.66 16.93 -29.96
CA VAL A 54 9.54 16.97 -31.43
C VAL A 54 10.84 17.40 -32.08
#